data_AF-A0A396R3M0-F1
#
_entry.id   AF-A0A396R3M0-F1
#
_cell.length_a   1.000
_cell.length_b   1.000
_cell.length_c   1.000
_cell.angle_alpha   90.00
_cell.angle_beta   90.00
_cell.angle_gamma   90.00
#
_symmetry.space_group_name_H-M   'P 1'
#
loop_
_entity.id
_entity.type
_entity.pdbx_description
1 polymer ?
#
loop_
_entity_poly.entity_id
_entity_poly.type
_entity_poly.pdbx_seq_one_letter_code
_entity_poly.pdbx_strand_id
1 'polypeptide(L)'
;MTIKEVEETTGLSRSHIRFYEKEKLFCPSRDGRNGYRDYSEEDVRAIQKIAFLRTLGIPVDGIRKVIGHEKELRQVLEEQVRSLNAQEEALKRAKELCARMIKNEENDFESFEVERYIGKLPEYWEENRRVFAADAAGFFCLWGGAVVWGLLVMASLLTAVLSYKGLPERIPVQWSGETASSLADRGWIFAYPAACVLVRFLLRPFLLQWLERRTVFRKSMADYITNYLCFVALSAEVFTLLFTKGIVRWVGVLLVADGAVLALLVFCGYRALYGRRP
;
A
#
# COMPACT_ATOMS: atom_id res chain seq x y z
N MET A 1 -13.46 27.95 -16.03
CA MET A 1 -12.92 28.23 -14.68
C MET A 1 -11.51 27.67 -14.55
N THR A 2 -10.63 28.32 -13.80
CA THR A 2 -9.29 27.83 -13.48
C THR A 2 -9.33 26.80 -12.34
N ILE A 3 -8.29 25.97 -12.19
CA ILE A 3 -8.21 25.00 -11.10
C ILE A 3 -8.28 25.66 -9.70
N LYS A 4 -7.84 26.93 -9.58
CA LYS A 4 -7.90 27.68 -8.32
C LYS A 4 -9.33 28.07 -7.99
N GLU A 5 -10.09 28.53 -8.98
CA GLU A 5 -11.52 28.85 -8.81
C GLU A 5 -12.33 27.60 -8.46
N VAL A 6 -12.01 26.45 -9.06
CA VAL A 6 -12.64 25.17 -8.71
C VAL A 6 -12.32 24.75 -7.27
N GLU A 7 -11.07 24.95 -6.83
CA GLU A 7 -10.66 24.71 -5.44
C GLU A 7 -11.43 25.61 -4.46
N GLU A 8 -11.55 26.91 -4.75
CA GLU A 8 -12.32 27.87 -3.95
C GLU A 8 -13.83 27.52 -3.91
N THR A 9 -14.38 27.07 -5.04
CA THR A 9 -15.81 26.72 -5.16
C THR A 9 -16.15 25.39 -4.48
N THR A 10 -15.28 24.39 -4.61
CA THR A 10 -15.54 23.02 -4.12
C THR A 10 -14.96 22.74 -2.74
N GLY A 11 -14.02 23.56 -2.26
CA GLY A 11 -13.23 23.30 -1.06
C GLY A 11 -12.24 22.13 -1.21
N LEU A 12 -12.11 21.55 -2.39
CA LEU A 12 -11.20 20.43 -2.66
C LEU A 12 -9.85 20.95 -3.14
N SER A 13 -8.77 20.42 -2.57
CA SER A 13 -7.42 20.73 -3.03
C SER A 13 -7.23 20.38 -4.51
N ARG A 14 -6.33 21.12 -5.18
CA ARG A 14 -5.92 20.83 -6.58
C ARG A 14 -5.47 19.39 -6.78
N SER A 15 -4.87 18.77 -5.77
CA SER A 15 -4.44 17.38 -5.83
C SER A 15 -5.61 16.41 -5.96
N HIS A 16 -6.73 16.65 -5.25
CA HIS A 16 -7.94 15.84 -5.38
C HIS A 16 -8.60 16.01 -6.75
N ILE A 17 -8.69 17.25 -7.24
CA ILE A 17 -9.26 17.55 -8.57
C ILE A 17 -8.44 16.84 -9.67
N ARG A 18 -7.11 16.98 -9.63
CA ARG A 18 -6.20 16.30 -10.57
C ARG A 18 -6.24 14.79 -10.45
N PHE A 19 -6.45 14.26 -9.25
CA PHE A 19 -6.60 12.82 -9.04
C PHE A 19 -7.85 12.30 -9.76
N TYR A 20 -8.99 12.95 -9.61
CA TYR A 20 -10.24 12.57 -10.30
C TYR A 20 -10.14 12.69 -11.82
N GLU A 21 -9.43 13.71 -12.33
CA GLU A 21 -9.12 13.85 -13.76
C GLU A 21 -8.22 12.68 -14.24
N LYS A 22 -7.15 12.36 -13.50
CA LYS A 22 -6.23 11.26 -13.82
C LYS A 22 -6.95 9.91 -13.84
N GLU A 23 -7.90 9.71 -12.93
CA GLU A 23 -8.76 8.52 -12.87
C GLU A 23 -9.87 8.52 -13.94
N LYS A 24 -9.86 9.50 -14.85
CA LYS A 24 -10.79 9.67 -15.98
C LYS A 24 -12.25 9.75 -15.56
N LEU A 25 -12.52 10.31 -14.39
CA LEU A 25 -13.89 10.49 -13.90
C LEU A 25 -14.58 11.72 -14.52
N PHE A 26 -13.79 12.67 -15.01
CA PHE A 26 -14.23 13.80 -15.82
C PHE A 26 -13.05 14.27 -16.68
N CYS A 27 -13.32 15.07 -17.72
CA CYS A 27 -12.32 15.52 -18.68
C CYS A 27 -12.54 17.00 -18.99
N PRO A 28 -11.86 17.91 -18.26
CA PRO A 28 -12.03 19.33 -18.50
C PRO A 28 -11.49 19.69 -19.88
N SER A 29 -12.11 20.69 -20.51
CA SER A 29 -11.62 21.24 -21.75
C SER A 29 -10.28 21.96 -21.55
N ARG A 30 -9.62 22.33 -22.65
CA ARG A 30 -8.43 23.19 -22.60
C ARG A 30 -8.70 24.47 -23.38
N ASP A 31 -8.27 25.59 -22.82
CA ASP A 31 -8.33 26.88 -23.48
C ASP A 31 -7.43 26.86 -24.73
N GLY A 32 -8.02 27.15 -25.89
CA GLY A 32 -7.34 27.13 -27.18
C GLY A 32 -6.24 28.19 -27.32
N ARG A 33 -6.18 29.21 -26.45
CA ARG A 33 -5.18 30.29 -26.51
C ARG A 33 -3.89 29.97 -25.76
N ASN A 34 -3.97 29.26 -24.64
CA ASN A 34 -2.84 29.03 -23.73
C ASN A 34 -2.64 27.56 -23.34
N GLY A 35 -3.56 26.66 -23.73
CA GLY A 35 -3.48 25.23 -23.46
C GLY A 35 -3.73 24.82 -21.99
N TYR A 36 -4.08 25.77 -21.12
CA TYR A 36 -4.44 25.50 -19.74
C TYR A 36 -5.81 24.83 -19.64
N ARG A 37 -6.05 24.13 -18.51
CA ARG A 37 -7.33 23.48 -18.23
C ARG A 37 -8.39 24.55 -17.99
N ASP A 38 -9.51 24.39 -18.68
CA ASP A 38 -10.70 25.19 -18.50
C ASP A 38 -11.85 24.29 -18.05
N TYR A 39 -12.20 24.43 -16.78
CA TYR A 39 -13.24 23.64 -16.12
C TYR A 39 -14.59 24.31 -16.34
N SER A 40 -15.55 23.54 -16.86
CA SER A 40 -16.94 23.95 -17.00
C SER A 40 -17.70 23.84 -15.67
N GLU A 41 -18.88 24.46 -15.59
CA GLU A 41 -19.81 24.26 -14.46
C GLU A 41 -20.25 22.79 -14.35
N GLU A 42 -20.37 22.09 -15.47
CA GLU A 42 -20.63 20.64 -15.51
C GLU A 42 -19.50 19.86 -14.85
N ASP A 43 -18.23 20.21 -15.12
CA ASP A 43 -17.07 19.58 -14.49
C ASP A 43 -17.08 19.81 -12.98
N VAL A 44 -17.38 21.04 -12.53
CA VAL A 44 -17.48 21.37 -11.10
C VAL A 44 -18.56 20.53 -10.43
N ARG A 45 -19.74 20.41 -11.05
CA ARG A 45 -20.83 19.55 -10.56
C ARG A 45 -20.43 18.07 -10.53
N ALA A 46 -19.71 17.60 -11.53
CA ALA A 46 -19.20 16.22 -11.56
C ALA A 46 -18.20 15.98 -10.42
N ILE A 47 -17.25 16.89 -10.21
CA ILE A 47 -16.28 16.83 -9.11
C ILE A 47 -16.98 16.76 -7.75
N GLN A 48 -18.01 17.59 -7.52
CA GLN A 48 -18.80 17.58 -6.29
C GLN A 48 -19.51 16.23 -6.09
N LYS A 49 -20.15 15.68 -7.14
CA LYS A 49 -20.80 14.36 -7.08
C LYS A 49 -19.80 13.25 -6.78
N ILE A 50 -18.64 13.25 -7.43
CA ILE A 50 -17.56 12.28 -7.19
C ILE A 50 -17.10 12.36 -5.73
N ALA A 51 -16.80 13.57 -5.24
CA ALA A 51 -16.35 13.77 -3.87
C ALA A 51 -17.40 13.30 -2.86
N PHE A 52 -18.67 13.62 -3.08
CA PHE A 52 -19.77 13.14 -2.24
C PHE A 52 -19.87 11.61 -2.23
N LEU A 53 -19.84 10.94 -3.38
CA LEU A 53 -19.86 9.47 -3.42
C LEU A 53 -18.64 8.86 -2.71
N ARG A 54 -17.48 9.52 -2.78
CA ARG A 54 -16.28 9.10 -2.02
C ARG A 54 -16.46 9.23 -0.51
N THR A 55 -17.21 10.21 0.00
CA THR A 55 -17.48 10.32 1.45
C THR A 55 -18.35 9.18 1.95
N LEU A 56 -19.23 8.62 1.11
CA LEU A 56 -20.05 7.44 1.41
C LEU A 56 -19.26 6.11 1.42
N GLY A 57 -17.95 6.15 1.13
CA GLY A 57 -17.10 4.97 1.09
C GLY A 57 -17.04 4.26 -0.27
N ILE A 58 -17.76 4.74 -1.28
CA ILE A 58 -17.81 4.12 -2.61
C ILE A 58 -16.45 4.25 -3.29
N PRO A 59 -15.82 3.15 -3.75
CA PRO A 59 -14.52 3.20 -4.43
C PRO A 59 -14.59 3.98 -5.75
N VAL A 60 -13.44 4.57 -6.14
CA VAL A 60 -13.26 5.22 -7.46
C VAL A 60 -13.69 4.32 -8.62
N ASP A 61 -13.39 3.01 -8.54
CA ASP A 61 -13.82 2.03 -9.53
C ASP A 61 -15.34 1.91 -9.65
N GLY A 62 -16.05 1.93 -8.51
CA GLY A 62 -17.51 1.93 -8.49
C GLY A 62 -18.09 3.21 -9.11
N ILE A 63 -17.50 4.36 -8.81
CA ILE A 63 -17.89 5.64 -9.40
C ILE A 63 -17.62 5.66 -10.91
N ARG A 64 -16.48 5.13 -11.35
CA ARG A 64 -16.14 5.00 -12.78
C ARG A 64 -17.16 4.16 -13.53
N LYS A 65 -17.56 3.02 -12.97
CA LYS A 65 -18.60 2.15 -13.56
C LYS A 65 -19.94 2.86 -13.70
N VAL A 66 -20.29 3.72 -12.73
CA VAL A 66 -21.51 4.54 -12.80
C VAL A 66 -21.41 5.59 -13.91
N ILE A 67 -20.29 6.31 -13.98
CA ILE A 67 -20.06 7.35 -15.00
C ILE A 67 -19.99 6.73 -16.40
N GLY A 68 -19.39 5.55 -16.54
CA GLY A 68 -19.30 4.79 -17.78
C GLY A 68 -20.57 4.01 -18.15
N HIS A 69 -21.66 4.15 -17.38
CA HIS A 69 -22.91 3.42 -17.56
C HIS A 69 -22.80 1.89 -17.53
N GLU A 70 -21.72 1.35 -16.95
CA GLU A 70 -21.53 -0.09 -16.73
C GLU A 70 -22.36 -0.61 -15.54
N LYS A 71 -22.62 0.27 -14.56
CA LYS A 71 -23.49 0.00 -13.41
C LYS A 71 -24.42 1.17 -13.14
N GLU A 72 -25.61 0.89 -12.64
CA GLU A 72 -26.49 1.94 -12.15
C GLU A 72 -26.01 2.47 -10.79
N LEU A 73 -26.16 3.78 -10.55
CA LEU A 73 -25.84 4.38 -9.26
C LEU A 73 -26.61 3.70 -8.12
N ARG A 74 -27.88 3.34 -8.35
CA ARG A 74 -28.72 2.64 -7.38
C ARG A 74 -28.10 1.32 -6.93
N GLN A 75 -27.60 0.51 -7.86
CA GLN A 75 -26.99 -0.78 -7.55
C GLN A 75 -25.74 -0.62 -6.68
N VAL A 76 -24.88 0.36 -7.01
CA VAL A 76 -23.68 0.66 -6.22
C VAL A 76 -24.03 1.14 -4.81
N LEU A 77 -25.09 1.94 -4.67
CA LEU A 77 -25.59 2.37 -3.36
C LEU A 77 -26.17 1.20 -2.56
N GLU A 78 -26.95 0.32 -3.17
CA GLU A 78 -27.51 -0.87 -2.50
C GLU A 78 -26.41 -1.87 -2.07
N GLU A 79 -25.36 -2.05 -2.88
CA GLU A 79 -24.14 -2.78 -2.50
C GLU A 79 -23.46 -2.11 -1.29
N GLN A 80 -23.33 -0.78 -1.30
CA GLN A 80 -22.69 -0.04 -0.22
C GLN A 80 -23.50 -0.09 1.08
N VAL A 81 -24.83 0.05 1.02
CA VAL A 81 -25.72 -0.08 2.18
C VAL A 81 -25.60 -1.47 2.80
N ARG A 82 -25.59 -2.54 2.00
CA ARG A 82 -25.37 -3.90 2.50
C ARG A 82 -24.02 -4.04 3.21
N SER A 83 -22.96 -3.44 2.66
CA SER A 83 -21.63 -3.45 3.29
C SER A 83 -21.62 -2.68 4.61
N LEU A 84 -22.26 -1.51 4.66
CA LEU A 84 -22.34 -0.69 5.86
C LEU A 84 -23.16 -1.36 6.97
N ASN A 85 -24.30 -1.97 6.64
CA ASN A 85 -25.11 -2.72 7.61
C ASN A 85 -24.32 -3.89 8.21
N ALA A 86 -23.55 -4.63 7.40
CA ALA A 86 -22.69 -5.70 7.90
C ALA A 86 -21.59 -5.18 8.85
N GLN A 87 -21.01 -4.01 8.56
CA GLN A 87 -20.03 -3.35 9.43
C GLN A 87 -20.65 -2.86 10.73
N GLU A 88 -21.84 -2.25 10.66
CA GLU A 88 -22.59 -1.77 11.82
C GLU A 88 -22.92 -2.92 12.77
N GLU A 89 -23.45 -4.04 12.26
CA GLU A 89 -23.74 -5.22 13.08
C GLU A 89 -22.48 -5.83 13.70
N ALA A 90 -21.36 -5.89 12.96
CA ALA A 90 -20.09 -6.36 13.52
C ALA A 90 -19.58 -5.45 14.65
N LEU A 91 -19.62 -4.12 14.46
CA LEU A 91 -19.21 -3.14 15.46
C LEU A 91 -20.13 -3.17 16.69
N LYS A 92 -21.43 -3.33 16.48
CA LYS A 92 -22.43 -3.44 17.55
C LYS A 92 -22.18 -4.69 18.40
N ARG A 93 -22.00 -5.86 17.77
CA ARG A 93 -21.65 -7.11 18.47
C ARG A 93 -20.36 -6.98 19.28
N ALA A 94 -19.31 -6.37 18.70
CA ALA A 94 -18.05 -6.12 19.41
C ALA A 94 -18.24 -5.18 20.60
N LYS A 95 -18.99 -4.09 20.44
CA LYS A 95 -19.30 -3.15 21.52
C LYS A 95 -20.09 -3.81 22.66
N GLU A 96 -21.07 -4.65 22.33
CA GLU A 96 -21.85 -5.40 23.31
C GLU A 96 -20.98 -6.39 24.10
N LEU A 97 -20.03 -7.06 23.43
CA LEU A 97 -19.02 -7.90 24.08
C LEU A 97 -18.15 -7.08 25.05
N CYS A 98 -17.58 -5.95 24.60
CA CYS A 98 -16.80 -5.07 25.47
C CYS A 98 -17.62 -4.57 26.67
N ALA A 99 -18.87 -4.18 26.46
CA ALA A 99 -19.74 -3.71 27.54
C ALA A 99 -20.07 -4.82 28.55
N ARG A 100 -20.27 -6.07 28.08
CA ARG A 100 -20.43 -7.23 28.97
C ARG A 100 -19.16 -7.50 29.77
N MET A 101 -17.99 -7.37 29.16
CA MET A 101 -16.71 -7.52 29.86
C MET A 101 -16.52 -6.43 30.92
N ILE A 102 -16.80 -5.17 30.61
CA ILE A 102 -16.63 -4.08 31.60
C ILE A 102 -17.52 -4.28 32.83
N LYS A 103 -18.71 -4.87 32.69
CA LYS A 103 -19.63 -5.10 33.81
C LYS A 103 -19.18 -6.20 34.79
N ASN A 104 -18.22 -7.03 34.42
CA ASN A 104 -17.72 -8.09 35.29
C ASN A 104 -16.45 -7.60 35.99
N GLU A 105 -16.55 -7.36 37.30
CA GLU A 105 -15.49 -6.78 38.14
C GLU A 105 -14.25 -7.69 38.28
N GLU A 106 -14.38 -8.99 38.03
CA GLU A 106 -13.32 -10.01 38.10
C GLU A 106 -12.66 -10.32 36.73
N ASN A 107 -12.76 -9.41 35.77
CA ASN A 107 -12.10 -9.57 34.48
C ASN A 107 -10.64 -9.09 34.52
N ASP A 108 -9.77 -9.88 35.13
CA ASP A 108 -8.35 -9.87 34.79
C ASP A 108 -8.08 -10.90 33.68
N PHE A 109 -6.97 -10.74 32.97
CA PHE A 109 -6.61 -11.61 31.84
C PHE A 109 -6.51 -13.09 32.24
N GLU A 110 -6.07 -13.35 33.47
CA GLU A 110 -5.88 -14.70 34.02
C GLU A 110 -7.20 -15.38 34.44
N SER A 111 -8.23 -14.62 34.79
CA SER A 111 -9.49 -15.12 35.36
C SER A 111 -10.69 -15.06 34.40
N PHE A 112 -10.53 -14.44 33.24
CA PHE A 112 -11.61 -14.28 32.26
C PHE A 112 -11.89 -15.59 31.51
N GLU A 113 -13.13 -16.08 31.64
CA GLU A 113 -13.62 -17.23 30.87
C GLU A 113 -14.33 -16.77 29.59
N VAL A 114 -13.79 -17.15 28.43
CA VAL A 114 -14.28 -16.73 27.10
C VAL A 114 -15.70 -17.24 26.86
N GLU A 115 -15.98 -18.48 27.28
CA GLU A 115 -17.24 -19.21 27.19
C GLU A 115 -18.42 -18.42 27.78
N ARG A 116 -18.17 -17.53 28.73
CA ARG A 116 -19.20 -16.69 29.35
C ARG A 116 -19.75 -15.62 28.39
N TYR A 117 -19.00 -15.27 27.35
CA TYR A 117 -19.32 -14.15 26.45
C TYR A 117 -19.78 -14.59 25.07
N ILE A 118 -19.32 -15.77 24.63
CA ILE A 118 -19.63 -16.33 23.32
C ILE A 118 -20.24 -17.72 23.51
N GLY A 119 -21.26 -18.05 22.70
CA GLY A 119 -22.04 -19.28 22.90
C GLY A 119 -21.22 -20.54 22.66
N LYS A 120 -20.77 -20.75 21.42
CA LYS A 120 -19.89 -21.86 21.06
C LYS A 120 -18.59 -21.32 20.52
N LEU A 121 -17.53 -21.62 21.26
CA LEU A 121 -16.16 -21.28 20.94
C LEU A 121 -15.84 -21.66 19.46
N PRO A 122 -15.99 -22.94 19.00
CA PRO A 122 -15.64 -23.36 17.64
C PRO A 122 -16.25 -22.52 16.51
N GLU A 123 -17.54 -22.20 16.64
CA GLU A 123 -18.30 -21.43 15.64
C GLU A 123 -17.82 -19.97 15.61
N TYR A 124 -17.52 -19.39 16.78
CA TYR A 124 -17.02 -18.03 16.90
C TYR A 124 -15.64 -17.84 16.24
N TRP A 125 -14.70 -18.77 16.42
CA TRP A 125 -13.42 -18.65 15.71
C TRP A 125 -13.56 -18.88 14.22
N GLU A 126 -14.50 -19.69 13.77
CA GLU A 126 -14.73 -19.89 12.35
C GLU A 126 -15.27 -18.62 11.69
N GLU A 127 -16.24 -17.95 12.32
CA GLU A 127 -16.75 -16.65 11.88
C GLU A 127 -15.63 -15.59 11.84
N ASN A 128 -14.72 -15.64 12.83
CA ASN A 128 -13.61 -14.69 12.96
C ASN A 128 -12.30 -15.17 12.35
N ARG A 129 -12.29 -16.27 11.58
CA ARG A 129 -11.06 -16.89 11.04
C ARG A 129 -10.20 -15.90 10.26
N ARG A 130 -10.83 -14.93 9.58
CA ARG A 130 -10.12 -13.89 8.80
C ARG A 130 -9.28 -12.95 9.67
N VAL A 131 -9.69 -12.72 10.93
CA VAL A 131 -8.92 -11.93 11.90
C VAL A 131 -7.65 -12.70 12.24
N PHE A 132 -7.79 -13.96 12.66
CA PHE A 132 -6.67 -14.81 13.04
C PHE A 132 -5.78 -15.22 11.87
N ALA A 133 -6.33 -15.39 10.67
CA ALA A 133 -5.54 -15.72 9.48
C ALA A 133 -4.50 -14.65 9.18
N ALA A 134 -4.80 -13.40 9.51
CA ALA A 134 -3.89 -12.30 9.29
C ALA A 134 -2.94 -12.06 10.49
N ASP A 135 -3.29 -12.51 11.70
CA ASP A 135 -2.33 -12.66 12.80
C ASP A 135 -1.35 -13.84 12.55
N ALA A 136 -1.87 -14.93 11.98
CA ALA A 136 -1.13 -16.13 11.56
C ALA A 136 -0.39 -15.96 10.24
N ALA A 137 -0.62 -14.86 9.52
CA ALA A 137 0.27 -14.39 8.47
C ALA A 137 1.57 -13.85 9.11
N GLY A 138 2.22 -14.70 9.91
CA GLY A 138 3.52 -14.46 10.54
C GLY A 138 4.57 -14.08 9.50
N PHE A 139 4.33 -14.37 8.23
CA PHE A 139 5.06 -13.84 7.10
C PHE A 139 5.12 -12.29 7.05
N PHE A 140 4.00 -11.58 7.24
CA PHE A 140 4.01 -10.10 7.29
C PHE A 140 4.70 -9.58 8.55
N CYS A 141 4.62 -10.31 9.67
CA CYS A 141 5.33 -9.94 10.91
C CYS A 141 6.84 -10.22 10.84
N LEU A 142 7.24 -11.35 10.23
CA LEU A 142 8.63 -11.72 9.99
C LEU A 142 9.27 -10.70 9.06
N TRP A 143 8.63 -10.41 7.93
CA TRP A 143 9.20 -9.56 6.89
C TRP A 143 8.94 -8.07 7.09
N GLY A 144 7.95 -7.67 7.89
CA GLY A 144 7.66 -6.27 8.29
C GLY A 144 8.36 -5.82 9.58
N GLY A 145 9.12 -6.70 10.24
CA GLY A 145 9.83 -6.34 11.47
C GLY A 145 10.89 -5.25 11.26
N ALA A 146 11.12 -4.43 12.29
CA ALA A 146 12.23 -3.49 12.33
C ALA A 146 13.60 -4.20 12.24
N VAL A 147 13.67 -5.45 12.71
CA VAL A 147 14.87 -6.30 12.61
C VAL A 147 15.23 -6.58 11.15
N VAL A 148 14.25 -6.99 10.31
CA VAL A 148 14.51 -7.25 8.88
C VAL A 148 14.94 -5.99 8.16
N TRP A 149 14.31 -4.85 8.44
CA TRP A 149 14.77 -3.56 7.94
C TRP A 149 16.24 -3.28 8.32
N GLY A 150 16.59 -3.45 9.59
CA GLY A 150 17.94 -3.26 10.09
C GLY A 150 18.95 -4.18 9.40
N LEU A 151 18.60 -5.46 9.21
CA LEU A 151 19.43 -6.43 8.51
C LEU A 151 19.65 -6.05 7.03
N LEU A 152 18.61 -5.59 6.33
CA LEU A 152 18.72 -5.13 4.93
C LEU A 152 19.61 -3.89 4.80
N VAL A 153 19.43 -2.90 5.69
CA VAL A 153 20.27 -1.70 5.72
C VAL A 153 21.72 -2.05 6.04
N MET A 154 21.95 -2.91 7.03
CA MET A 154 23.29 -3.36 7.40
C MET A 154 23.95 -4.16 6.28
N ALA A 155 23.22 -5.06 5.63
CA ALA A 155 23.72 -5.81 4.48
C ALA A 155 24.13 -4.85 3.35
N SER A 156 23.27 -3.89 3.00
CA SER A 156 23.54 -2.87 1.98
C SER A 156 24.74 -1.99 2.33
N LEU A 157 24.86 -1.56 3.59
CA LEU A 157 26.00 -0.77 4.03
C LEU A 157 27.30 -1.58 3.98
N LEU A 158 27.27 -2.84 4.43
CA LEU A 158 28.43 -3.73 4.41
C LEU A 158 28.87 -4.02 2.97
N THR A 159 27.93 -4.29 2.05
CA THR A 159 28.26 -4.51 0.64
C THR A 159 28.90 -3.27 0.01
N ALA A 160 28.37 -2.08 0.28
CA ALA A 160 28.94 -0.82 -0.19
C ALA A 160 30.36 -0.60 0.34
N VAL A 161 30.58 -0.74 1.66
CA VAL A 161 31.90 -0.54 2.28
C VAL A 161 32.94 -1.53 1.78
N LEU A 162 32.60 -2.81 1.69
CA LEU A 162 33.53 -3.86 1.27
C LEU A 162 33.89 -3.76 -0.21
N SER A 163 32.95 -3.34 -1.05
CA SER A 163 33.17 -3.22 -2.50
C SER A 163 33.83 -1.90 -2.92
N TYR A 164 33.74 -0.84 -2.11
CA TYR A 164 34.15 0.52 -2.48
C TYR A 164 35.57 0.63 -3.05
N LYS A 165 36.54 -0.08 -2.47
CA LYS A 165 37.93 -0.05 -2.94
C LYS A 165 38.13 -0.75 -4.29
N GLY A 166 37.27 -1.70 -4.63
CA GLY A 166 37.34 -2.48 -5.88
C GLY A 166 36.48 -1.91 -7.01
N LEU A 167 35.82 -0.76 -6.80
CA LEU A 167 34.94 -0.15 -7.80
C LEU A 167 35.72 0.75 -8.77
N PRO A 168 35.32 0.77 -10.05
CA PRO A 168 35.83 1.75 -11.01
C PRO A 168 35.40 3.17 -10.61
N GLU A 169 36.07 4.20 -11.13
CA GLU A 169 35.76 5.62 -10.81
C GLU A 169 34.31 5.99 -11.11
N ARG A 170 33.70 5.35 -12.11
CA ARG A 170 32.30 5.54 -12.46
C ARG A 170 31.53 4.22 -12.46
N ILE A 171 30.41 4.20 -11.77
CA ILE A 171 29.51 3.05 -11.66
C ILE A 171 28.20 3.30 -12.42
N PRO A 172 27.58 2.28 -13.01
CA PRO A 172 26.30 2.42 -13.67
C PRO A 172 25.17 2.58 -12.65
N VAL A 173 24.25 3.51 -12.92
CA VAL A 173 23.09 3.79 -12.05
C VAL A 173 21.77 3.61 -12.79
N GLN A 174 21.79 3.57 -14.11
CA GLN A 174 20.64 3.36 -14.96
C GLN A 174 21.02 2.45 -16.13
N TRP A 175 20.15 1.52 -16.47
CA TRP A 175 20.37 0.51 -17.51
C TRP A 175 19.26 0.57 -18.56
N SER A 176 19.65 0.38 -19.82
CA SER A 176 18.75 0.14 -20.94
C SER A 176 19.20 -1.14 -21.65
N GLY A 177 18.53 -2.26 -21.33
CA GLY A 177 18.90 -3.58 -21.83
C GLY A 177 20.27 -4.05 -21.32
N GLU A 178 21.23 -4.20 -22.24
CA GLU A 178 22.61 -4.63 -21.97
C GLU A 178 23.56 -3.47 -21.66
N THR A 179 23.12 -2.22 -21.84
CA THR A 179 23.99 -1.03 -21.74
C THR A 179 23.64 -0.17 -20.54
N ALA A 180 24.67 0.40 -19.90
CA ALA A 180 24.50 1.42 -18.87
C ALA A 180 24.19 2.76 -19.55
N SER A 181 22.97 3.28 -19.34
CA SER A 181 22.53 4.55 -19.93
C SER A 181 23.01 5.77 -19.15
N SER A 182 23.35 5.60 -17.87
CA SER A 182 23.89 6.66 -17.02
C SER A 182 24.94 6.13 -16.05
N LEU A 183 26.00 6.91 -15.85
CA LEU A 183 27.14 6.61 -15.00
C LEU A 183 27.28 7.68 -13.92
N ALA A 184 27.43 7.27 -12.67
CA ALA A 184 27.69 8.16 -11.54
C ALA A 184 29.07 7.89 -10.93
N ASP A 185 29.54 8.78 -10.05
CA ASP A 185 30.76 8.56 -9.27
C ASP A 185 30.62 7.32 -8.38
N ARG A 186 31.73 6.62 -8.11
CA ARG A 186 31.77 5.42 -7.25
C ARG A 186 31.15 5.62 -5.87
N GLY A 187 31.15 6.84 -5.32
CA GLY A 187 30.49 7.20 -4.08
C GLY A 187 28.97 6.98 -4.09
N TRP A 188 28.37 6.91 -5.28
CA TRP A 188 26.94 6.65 -5.46
C TRP A 188 26.50 5.26 -4.96
N ILE A 189 27.43 4.34 -4.71
CA ILE A 189 27.10 3.04 -4.10
C ILE A 189 26.45 3.20 -2.70
N PHE A 190 26.77 4.28 -1.97
CA PHE A 190 26.14 4.57 -0.68
C PHE A 190 24.73 5.17 -0.78
N ALA A 191 24.25 5.48 -2.00
CA ALA A 191 22.89 5.94 -2.20
C ALA A 191 21.85 4.83 -1.90
N TYR A 192 22.20 3.56 -2.12
CA TYR A 192 21.32 2.41 -1.83
C TYR A 192 20.99 2.26 -0.33
N PRO A 193 21.98 2.18 0.60
CA PRO A 193 21.68 2.11 2.02
C PRO A 193 21.00 3.40 2.53
N ALA A 194 21.36 4.57 1.98
CA ALA A 194 20.68 5.83 2.30
C ALA A 194 19.20 5.81 1.85
N ALA A 195 18.91 5.26 0.67
CA ALA A 195 17.53 5.10 0.19
C ALA A 195 16.72 4.18 1.10
N CYS A 196 17.29 3.08 1.61
CA CYS A 196 16.63 2.20 2.57
C CYS A 196 16.20 2.92 3.86
N VAL A 197 17.01 3.88 4.34
CA VAL A 197 16.67 4.73 5.49
C VAL A 197 15.58 5.73 5.11
N LEU A 198 15.73 6.43 3.98
CA LEU A 198 14.76 7.43 3.51
C LEU A 198 13.37 6.82 3.28
N VAL A 199 13.29 5.66 2.64
CA VAL A 199 12.04 4.93 2.44
C VAL A 199 11.35 4.65 3.78
N ARG A 200 12.12 4.24 4.79
CA ARG A 200 11.57 3.93 6.12
C ARG A 200 11.00 5.14 6.85
N PHE A 201 11.63 6.31 6.74
CA PHE A 201 11.20 7.50 7.47
C PHE A 201 10.21 8.37 6.70
N LEU A 202 10.28 8.42 5.37
CA LEU A 202 9.42 9.26 4.55
C LEU A 202 8.19 8.51 4.03
N LEU A 203 8.38 7.30 3.49
CA LEU A 203 7.29 6.58 2.85
C LEU A 203 6.37 5.88 3.85
N ARG A 204 6.93 5.35 4.95
CA ARG A 204 6.17 4.66 5.99
C ARG A 204 5.01 5.48 6.57
N PRO A 205 5.20 6.73 7.07
CA PRO A 205 4.09 7.51 7.62
C PRO A 205 3.03 7.82 6.56
N PHE A 206 3.45 8.06 5.31
CA PHE A 206 2.53 8.27 4.20
C PHE A 206 1.68 7.01 3.89
N LEU A 207 2.30 5.83 3.86
CA LEU A 207 1.59 4.56 3.65
C LEU A 207 0.61 4.27 4.78
N LEU A 208 0.97 4.57 6.03
CA LEU A 208 0.07 4.43 7.18
C LEU A 208 -1.17 5.31 7.01
N GLN A 209 -0.99 6.58 6.63
CA GLN A 209 -2.09 7.51 6.40
C GLN A 209 -2.95 7.09 5.20
N TRP A 210 -2.33 6.57 4.13
CA TRP A 210 -3.05 6.11 2.94
C TRP A 210 -3.91 4.86 3.20
N LEU A 211 -3.48 3.98 4.11
CA LEU A 211 -4.18 2.73 4.45
C LEU A 211 -5.36 2.91 5.43
N GLU A 212 -5.72 4.14 5.81
CA GLU A 212 -6.65 4.45 6.92
C GLU A 212 -8.12 4.06 6.76
N ARG A 213 -8.55 3.41 5.67
CA ARG A 213 -9.97 3.05 5.49
C ARG A 213 -10.26 1.63 5.03
N ARG A 214 -9.28 0.73 4.89
CA ARG A 214 -9.54 -0.56 4.18
C ARG A 214 -9.09 -1.83 4.88
N THR A 215 -8.20 -1.79 5.86
CA THR A 215 -7.63 -3.04 6.40
C THR A 215 -7.26 -2.93 7.88
N VAL A 216 -7.62 -3.97 8.64
CA VAL A 216 -7.21 -4.19 10.04
C VAL A 216 -5.66 -4.18 10.21
N PHE A 217 -4.90 -4.42 9.14
CA PHE A 217 -3.44 -4.63 9.15
C PHE A 217 -2.61 -3.42 8.67
N ARG A 218 -3.09 -2.18 8.90
CA ARG A 218 -2.45 -0.92 8.47
C ARG A 218 -0.93 -0.87 8.76
N LYS A 219 -0.53 -1.23 9.98
CA LYS A 219 0.86 -1.14 10.43
C LYS A 219 1.76 -2.16 9.75
N SER A 220 1.35 -3.42 9.73
CA SER A 220 2.11 -4.53 9.15
C SER A 220 2.27 -4.38 7.63
N MET A 221 1.27 -3.86 6.92
CA MET A 221 1.34 -3.66 5.48
C MET A 221 2.30 -2.52 5.08
N ALA A 222 2.25 -1.38 5.79
CA ALA A 222 3.20 -0.29 5.56
C ALA A 222 4.64 -0.74 5.82
N ASP A 223 4.84 -1.49 6.90
CA ASP A 223 6.14 -2.05 7.26
C ASP A 223 6.68 -3.01 6.18
N TYR A 224 5.83 -3.93 5.69
CA TYR A 224 6.15 -4.84 4.60
C TYR A 224 6.57 -4.12 3.31
N ILE A 225 5.78 -3.14 2.85
CA ILE A 225 6.07 -2.39 1.62
C ILE A 225 7.43 -1.69 1.74
N THR A 226 7.72 -1.07 2.88
CA THR A 226 9.01 -0.38 3.07
C THR A 226 10.18 -1.36 3.05
N ASN A 227 10.04 -2.54 3.66
CA ASN A 227 11.10 -3.55 3.67
C ASN A 227 11.32 -4.16 2.27
N TYR A 228 10.26 -4.31 1.48
CA TYR A 228 10.36 -4.75 0.09
C TYR A 228 11.12 -3.76 -0.77
N LEU A 229 10.84 -2.47 -0.62
CA LEU A 229 11.59 -1.44 -1.32
C LEU A 229 13.08 -1.40 -0.90
N CYS A 230 13.38 -1.66 0.38
CA CYS A 230 14.77 -1.82 0.82
C CYS A 230 15.44 -3.06 0.20
N PHE A 231 14.72 -4.17 0.06
CA PHE A 231 15.21 -5.37 -0.63
C PHE A 231 15.52 -5.07 -2.10
N VAL A 232 14.62 -4.37 -2.80
CA VAL A 232 14.86 -3.93 -4.19
C VAL A 232 16.08 -3.02 -4.27
N ALA A 233 16.27 -2.10 -3.33
CA ALA A 233 17.48 -1.26 -3.31
C ALA A 233 18.77 -2.09 -3.13
N LEU A 234 18.78 -3.04 -2.19
CA LEU A 234 19.91 -3.97 -1.99
C LEU A 234 20.17 -4.85 -3.22
N SER A 235 19.11 -5.35 -3.86
CA SER A 235 19.24 -6.16 -5.07
C SER A 235 19.88 -5.37 -6.23
N ALA A 236 19.50 -4.10 -6.41
CA ALA A 236 20.06 -3.21 -7.40
C ALA A 236 21.53 -2.85 -7.10
N GLU A 237 21.87 -2.71 -5.82
CA GLU A 237 23.26 -2.54 -5.37
C GLU A 237 24.11 -3.75 -5.77
N VAL A 238 23.68 -4.96 -5.41
CA VAL A 238 24.38 -6.21 -5.73
C VAL A 238 24.51 -6.39 -7.25
N PHE A 239 23.46 -6.07 -8.01
CA PHE A 239 23.48 -6.10 -9.46
C PHE A 239 24.53 -5.15 -10.05
N THR A 240 24.61 -3.92 -9.52
CA THR A 240 25.63 -2.94 -9.95
C THR A 240 27.04 -3.50 -9.77
N LEU A 241 27.31 -4.16 -8.64
CA LEU A 241 28.60 -4.81 -8.39
C LEU A 241 28.87 -5.95 -9.38
N LEU A 242 27.89 -6.84 -9.61
CA LEU A 242 28.04 -7.94 -10.56
C LEU A 242 28.24 -7.47 -12.00
N PHE A 243 27.57 -6.39 -12.39
CA PHE A 243 27.71 -5.77 -13.70
C PHE A 243 29.11 -5.17 -13.90
N THR A 244 29.63 -4.43 -12.91
CA THR A 244 31.00 -3.89 -12.97
C THR A 244 32.08 -4.97 -13.07
N LYS A 245 31.82 -6.17 -12.54
CA LYS A 245 32.72 -7.33 -12.64
C LYS A 245 32.52 -8.14 -13.93
N GLY A 246 31.58 -7.77 -14.79
CA GLY A 246 31.27 -8.48 -16.02
C GLY A 246 30.56 -9.83 -15.83
N ILE A 247 30.08 -10.13 -14.62
CA ILE A 247 29.43 -11.41 -14.28
C ILE A 247 27.99 -11.44 -14.84
N VAL A 248 27.29 -10.30 -14.78
CA VAL A 248 25.90 -10.18 -15.26
C VAL A 248 25.80 -8.99 -16.21
N ARG A 249 25.10 -9.18 -17.34
CA ARG A 249 24.95 -8.14 -18.38
C ARG A 249 23.51 -7.65 -18.58
N TRP A 250 22.53 -8.46 -18.20
CA TRP A 250 21.11 -8.18 -18.44
C TRP A 250 20.40 -7.72 -17.18
N VAL A 251 19.88 -6.49 -17.18
CA VAL A 251 19.06 -5.98 -16.07
C VAL A 251 17.76 -6.78 -15.90
N GLY A 252 17.33 -7.51 -16.94
CA GLY A 252 16.20 -8.44 -16.85
C GLY A 252 16.38 -9.52 -15.79
N VAL A 253 17.62 -9.93 -15.49
CA VAL A 253 17.91 -10.92 -14.44
C VAL A 253 17.54 -10.37 -13.05
N LEU A 254 17.82 -9.08 -12.80
CA LEU A 254 17.42 -8.38 -11.58
C LEU A 254 15.89 -8.34 -11.45
N LEU A 255 15.20 -7.91 -12.50
CA LEU A 255 13.74 -7.79 -12.50
C LEU A 255 13.03 -9.14 -12.33
N VAL A 256 13.56 -10.20 -12.96
CA VAL A 256 13.03 -11.56 -12.80
C VAL A 256 13.29 -12.08 -11.38
N ALA A 257 14.46 -11.82 -10.81
CA ALA A 257 14.77 -12.23 -9.43
C ALA A 257 13.86 -11.51 -8.42
N ASP A 258 13.75 -10.18 -8.49
CA ASP A 258 12.88 -9.40 -7.61
C ASP A 258 11.41 -9.78 -7.79
N GLY A 259 10.98 -9.96 -9.05
CA GLY A 259 9.63 -10.42 -9.38
C GLY A 259 9.32 -11.81 -8.87
N ALA A 260 10.27 -12.75 -8.96
CA ALA A 260 10.13 -14.11 -8.43
C ALA A 260 10.07 -14.11 -6.90
N VAL A 261 10.90 -13.30 -6.24
CA VAL A 261 10.84 -13.10 -4.79
C VAL A 261 9.47 -12.53 -4.42
N LEU A 262 9.03 -11.43 -5.03
CA LEU A 262 7.71 -10.85 -4.77
C LEU A 262 6.58 -11.87 -4.99
N ALA A 263 6.60 -12.62 -6.08
CA ALA A 263 5.59 -13.63 -6.39
C ALA A 263 5.57 -14.76 -5.36
N LEU A 264 6.73 -15.26 -4.94
CA LEU A 264 6.84 -16.28 -3.90
C LEU A 264 6.35 -15.75 -2.54
N LEU A 265 6.69 -14.52 -2.20
CA LEU A 265 6.23 -13.85 -0.97
C LEU A 265 4.70 -13.67 -0.99
N VAL A 266 4.12 -13.20 -2.09
CA VAL A 266 2.66 -13.05 -2.26
C VAL A 266 1.96 -14.40 -2.23
N PHE A 267 2.52 -15.43 -2.88
CA PHE A 267 1.97 -16.78 -2.88
C PHE A 267 1.97 -17.40 -1.48
N CYS A 268 3.07 -17.27 -0.73
CA CYS A 268 3.16 -17.70 0.66
C CYS A 268 2.14 -16.96 1.55
N GLY A 269 2.00 -15.64 1.38
CA GLY A 269 0.99 -14.84 2.08
C GLY A 269 -0.44 -15.28 1.73
N TYR A 270 -0.74 -15.51 0.46
CA TYR A 270 -2.02 -16.01 0.00
C TYR A 270 -2.33 -17.40 0.56
N ARG A 271 -1.36 -18.32 0.54
CA ARG A 271 -1.51 -19.66 1.11
C ARG A 271 -1.67 -19.63 2.63
N ALA A 272 -1.01 -18.71 3.34
CA ALA A 272 -1.22 -18.53 4.77
C ALA A 272 -2.64 -18.01 5.08
N LEU A 273 -3.16 -17.08 4.26
CA LEU A 273 -4.49 -16.48 4.45
C LEU A 273 -5.65 -17.39 4.01
N TYR A 274 -5.48 -18.17 2.94
CA TYR A 274 -6.56 -18.92 2.27
C TYR A 274 -6.30 -20.42 2.14
N GLY A 275 -5.08 -20.89 2.36
CA GLY A 275 -4.63 -22.24 2.02
C GLY A 275 -4.73 -23.28 3.15
N ARG A 276 -5.26 -22.92 4.33
CA ARG A 276 -5.68 -23.93 5.33
C ARG A 276 -7.20 -24.09 5.28
N ARG A 277 -7.66 -24.93 4.35
CA ARG A 277 -8.91 -25.68 4.54
C ARG A 277 -8.59 -26.94 5.36
N PRO A 278 -9.52 -27.39 6.22
CA PRO A 278 -9.32 -28.53 7.11
C PRO A 278 -8.97 -29.82 6.36
#